data_AF-A0A951B9K2-F1
#
_entry.id   AF-A0A951B9K2-F1
#
_cell.length_a   1.000
_cell.length_b   1.000
_cell.length_c   1.000
_cell.angle_alpha   90.00
_cell.angle_beta   90.00
_cell.angle_gamma   90.00
#
_symmetry.space_group_name_H-M   'P 1'
#
loop_
_entity.id
_entity.type
_entity.pdbx_description
1 polymer ?
#
loop_
_entity_poly.entity_id
_entity_poly.type
_entity_poly.pdbx_seq_one_letter_code
_entity_poly.pdbx_strand_id
1 'polypeptide(L)' 'MPSPIEDYAVIGNRETMAMVARDGSIDWLGFPRFDSDPCFAALLGEPEHGRWQIRPKGETAVRRRYRG' A
#
# COMPACT_ATOMS: atom_id res chain seq x y z
N MET A 1 11.03 5.12 3.26
CA MET A 1 10.48 6.16 2.37
C MET A 1 9.37 5.55 1.56
N PRO A 2 8.24 6.25 1.40
CA PRO A 2 7.15 5.80 0.54
C PRO A 2 7.60 5.70 -0.91
N SER A 3 6.88 4.88 -1.68
CA SER A 3 7.06 4.82 -3.13
C SER A 3 6.50 6.09 -3.79
N PRO A 4 6.83 6.37 -5.06
CA PRO A 4 6.13 7.39 -5.84
C PRO A 4 4.61 7.14 -5.85
N ILE A 5 3.79 8.20 -5.89
CA ILE A 5 2.33 8.07 -5.78
C ILE A 5 1.73 7.23 -6.91
N GLU A 6 2.32 7.32 -8.10
CA GLU A 6 1.97 6.55 -9.31
C GLU A 6 2.25 5.05 -9.19
N ASP A 7 2.98 4.63 -8.14
CA ASP A 7 3.32 3.24 -7.88
C ASP A 7 2.27 2.53 -7.02
N TYR A 8 1.32 3.29 -6.46
CA TYR A 8 0.26 2.73 -5.64
C TYR A 8 -0.95 2.31 -6.47
N ALA A 9 -1.55 1.20 -6.05
CA ALA A 9 -2.89 0.81 -6.43
C ALA A 9 -3.78 0.79 -5.20
N VAL A 10 -5.05 1.10 -5.40
CA VAL A 10 -6.07 1.03 -4.36
C VAL A 10 -6.71 -0.37 -4.36
N ILE A 11 -6.78 -0.99 -3.18
CA ILE A 11 -7.65 -2.15 -2.93
C ILE A 11 -8.66 -1.78 -1.84
N GLY A 12 -9.92 -2.18 -2.02
CA GLY A 12 -10.96 -1.85 -1.06
C GLY A 12 -12.23 -2.65 -1.29
N ASN A 13 -13.11 -2.65 -0.29
CA ASN A 13 -14.36 -3.42 -0.29
C ASN A 13 -15.62 -2.53 -0.18
N ARG A 14 -15.49 -1.23 -0.47
CA ARG A 14 -16.48 -0.15 -0.25
C ARG A 14 -16.67 0.29 1.20
N GLU A 15 -16.03 -0.35 2.16
CA GLU A 15 -16.02 0.05 3.57
C GLU A 15 -14.65 0.58 3.98
N THR A 16 -13.60 -0.17 3.68
CA THR A 16 -12.19 0.14 3.92
C THR A 16 -11.39 0.20 2.61
N MET A 17 -10.21 0.83 2.68
CA MET A 17 -9.29 0.97 1.58
C MET A 17 -7.83 0.94 2.04
N ALA A 18 -6.98 0.24 1.28
CA ALA A 18 -5.53 0.24 1.41
C ALA A 18 -4.84 0.72 0.13
N MET A 19 -3.74 1.45 0.30
CA MET A 19 -2.81 1.81 -0.77
C MET A 19 -1.64 0.84 -0.81
N VAL A 20 -1.52 0.11 -1.93
CA VAL A 20 -0.55 -0.96 -2.13
C VAL A 20 0.50 -0.55 -3.15
N ALA A 21 1.77 -0.47 -2.74
CA ALA A 21 2.91 -0.20 -3.60
C ALA A 21 3.30 -1.43 -4.45
N ARG A 22 4.05 -1.20 -5.54
CA ARG A 22 4.56 -2.28 -6.41
C ARG A 22 5.50 -3.28 -5.71
N ASP A 23 6.12 -2.88 -4.60
CA ASP A 23 6.98 -3.73 -3.80
C ASP A 23 6.20 -4.59 -2.78
N GLY A 24 4.87 -4.57 -2.84
CA GLY A 24 3.99 -5.32 -1.95
C GLY A 24 3.81 -4.70 -0.56
N SER A 25 4.19 -3.43 -0.39
CA SER A 25 3.92 -2.66 0.83
C SER A 25 2.51 -2.08 0.86
N ILE A 26 1.87 -2.14 2.02
CA ILE A 26 0.68 -1.37 2.39
C ILE A 26 1.18 -0.22 3.27
N ASP A 27 1.22 0.98 2.70
CA ASP A 27 1.74 2.18 3.37
C ASP A 27 0.62 3.08 3.92
N TRP A 28 -0.63 2.81 3.51
CA TRP A 28 -1.85 3.41 4.05
C TRP A 28 -2.96 2.38 4.15
N LEU A 29 -3.62 2.30 5.30
CA LEU A 29 -4.79 1.44 5.52
C LEU A 29 -5.77 2.14 6.46
N GLY A 30 -6.87 2.68 5.93
CA GLY A 30 -7.96 3.19 6.74
C GLY A 30 -8.84 2.04 7.22
N PHE A 31 -8.83 1.72 8.52
CA PHE A 31 -9.59 0.61 9.09
C PHE A 31 -10.24 1.01 10.43
N PRO A 32 -11.50 0.66 10.68
CA PRO A 32 -12.37 -0.21 9.88
C PRO A 32 -13.00 0.47 8.66
N ARG A 33 -12.94 1.80 8.54
CA ARG A 33 -13.52 2.55 7.42
C ARG A 33 -12.47 3.33 6.63
N PHE A 34 -12.79 3.69 5.40
CA PHE A 34 -11.89 4.41 4.50
C PHE A 34 -11.39 5.75 5.06
N ASP A 35 -12.15 6.40 5.95
CA ASP A 35 -11.86 7.68 6.57
C ASP A 35 -11.49 7.56 8.07
N SER A 36 -11.23 6.34 8.55
CA SER A 36 -10.71 6.12 9.90
C SER A 36 -9.23 6.52 9.98
N ASP A 37 -8.75 6.77 11.20
CA ASP A 37 -7.32 6.88 11.44
C ASP A 37 -6.60 5.65 10.89
N PRO A 38 -5.53 5.83 10.10
CA PRO A 38 -4.96 4.72 9.37
C PRO A 38 -4.09 3.85 10.29
N CYS A 39 -4.19 2.53 10.14
CA CYS A 39 -3.31 1.60 10.87
C CYS A 39 -1.84 1.71 10.44
N PHE A 40 -1.60 2.20 9.22
CA PHE A 40 -0.29 2.48 8.64
C PHE A 40 -0.32 3.86 8.00
N ALA A 41 0.69 4.69 8.23
CA ALA A 41 0.74 6.04 7.68
C ALA A 41 2.09 6.41 7.04
N ALA A 42 2.91 5.41 6.69
CA ALA A 42 4.20 5.61 6.02
C ALA A 42 4.09 6.30 4.64
N LEU A 43 2.89 6.41 4.05
CA LEU A 43 2.68 7.17 2.82
C LEU A 43 2.98 8.67 2.99
N LEU A 44 2.56 9.26 4.11
CA LEU A 44 2.71 10.69 4.40
C LEU A 44 3.65 10.97 5.57
N GLY A 45 4.01 9.94 6.34
CA GLY A 45 4.90 10.04 7.49
C GLY A 45 6.25 9.38 7.28
N GLU A 46 7.02 9.35 8.35
CA GLU A 46 8.29 8.64 8.49
C GLU A 46 8.14 7.12 8.56
N PRO A 47 9.24 6.33 8.38
CA PRO A 47 9.22 4.88 8.49
C PRO A 47 8.63 4.34 9.81
N GLU A 48 8.67 5.14 10.87
CA GLU A 48 8.12 4.89 12.19
C GLU A 48 6.59 4.74 12.19
N HIS A 49 5.91 5.43 11.26
CA HIS A 49 4.45 5.41 11.13
C HIS A 49 3.89 4.12 10.53
N GLY A 50 4.77 3.14 10.33
CA GLY A 50 4.39 1.76 10.07
C GLY A 50 3.96 1.50 8.63
N ARG A 51 4.22 0.27 8.21
CA ARG A 51 3.73 -0.33 6.97
C ARG A 51 3.62 -1.82 7.17
N TRP A 52 2.84 -2.48 6.35
CA TRP A 52 2.84 -3.93 6.24
C TRP A 52 3.32 -4.37 4.88
N GLN A 53 4.27 -5.30 4.79
CA GLN A 53 4.88 -5.67 3.51
C GLN A 53 4.94 -7.18 3.33
N ILE A 54 4.48 -7.63 2.16
CA ILE A 54 4.76 -8.98 1.65
C ILE A 54 5.45 -8.84 0.31
N ARG A 55 6.67 -9.37 0.20
CA ARG A 55 7.46 -9.38 -1.03
C ARG A 55 8.25 -10.67 -1.19
N PRO A 56 8.57 -11.09 -2.43
CA PRO A 56 9.52 -12.16 -2.68
C PRO A 56 10.87 -11.90 -2.00
N LYS A 57 11.55 -12.97 -1.58
CA LYS A 57 12.95 -12.89 -1.13
C LYS A 57 13.88 -12.85 -2.35
N GLY A 58 14.92 -12.02 -2.30
CA GLY A 58 15.89 -11.87 -3.38
C GLY A 58 15.47 -10.91 -4.48
N GLU A 59 16.25 -10.88 -5.57
CA GLU A 59 15.95 -10.05 -6.74
C GLU A 59 14.69 -10.57 -7.46
N THR A 60 13.79 -9.66 -7.80
CA THR A 60 12.53 -10.00 -8.45
C THR A 60 12.11 -8.90 -9.41
N ALA A 61 11.39 -9.26 -10.47
CA ALA A 61 10.80 -8.32 -11.42
C ALA A 61 9.28 -8.43 -11.36
N VAL A 62 8.61 -7.31 -11.06
CA VAL A 62 7.14 -7.23 -10.97
C VAL A 62 6.58 -6.56 -12.22
N ARG A 63 5.55 -7.15 -12.83
CA ARG A 63 4.80 -6.56 -13.95
C ARG A 63 3.29 -6.66 -13.71
N ARG A 64 2.56 -5.60 -14.03
CA ARG A 64 1.09 -5.53 -14.00
C ARG A 64 0.56 -5.40 -15.44
N ARG A 65 -0.50 -6.13 -15.78
CA ARG A 65 -1.28 -5.91 -17.01
C ARG A 65 -2.77 -6.03 -16.71
N TYR A 66 -3.57 -5.16 -17.29
CA TYR A 66 -5.03 -5.32 -17.30
C TYR A 66 -5.41 -6.19 -18.49
N ARG A 67 -6.38 -7.08 -18.30
CA ARG A 67 -6.99 -7.80 -19.42
C ARG A 67 -8.07 -6.89 -20.00
N GLY A 68 -7.92 -6.58 -21.30
CA GLY A 68 -9.01 -6.01 -22.10
C GLY A 68 -10.02 -7.09 -22.47
#